data_AF-A0A392S7X7-F1
#
_entry.id   AF-A0A392S7X7-F1
#
_cell.length_a   1.000
_cell.length_b   1.000
_cell.length_c   1.000
_cell.angle_alpha   90.00
_cell.angle_beta   90.00
_cell.angle_gamma   90.00
#
_symmetry.space_group_name_H-M   'P 1'
#
loop_
_entity.id
_entity.type
_entity.pdbx_description
1 polymer ?
#
loop_
_entity_poly.entity_id
_entity_poly.type
_entity_poly.pdbx_seq_one_letter_code
_entity_poly.pdbx_strand_id
1 'polypeptide(L)'
;MKEGRVIFYDVGNENGEVVDANKGAFFTFKGNCVKELKDKLMEETGLVDIRVCCRNPFNANLYPLLSHLPPNNTDMHVVVVPSSFK
;
A
#
# COMPACT_ATOMS: atom_id res chain seq x y z
N MET A 1 -17.92 -16.31 3.36
CA MET A 1 -16.45 -16.40 3.61
C MET A 1 -15.84 -15.14 3.00
N LYS A 2 -15.07 -14.35 3.75
CA LYS A 2 -14.36 -13.20 3.13
C LYS A 2 -13.33 -13.80 2.17
N GLU A 3 -13.45 -13.51 0.88
CA GLU A 3 -12.55 -13.97 -0.17
C GLU A 3 -11.19 -13.24 -0.17
N GLY A 4 -10.76 -12.66 0.96
CA GLY A 4 -9.53 -11.88 1.05
C GLY A 4 -9.72 -10.61 1.87
N ARG A 5 -8.75 -9.70 1.75
CA ARG A 5 -8.76 -8.36 2.36
C ARG A 5 -8.89 -7.30 1.29
N VAL A 6 -9.54 -6.18 1.60
CA VAL A 6 -9.50 -5.01 0.72
C VAL A 6 -8.25 -4.20 1.04
N ILE A 7 -7.44 -3.94 0.01
CA ILE A 7 -6.32 -3.01 0.09
C ILE A 7 -6.77 -1.71 -0.54
N PHE A 8 -6.86 -0.67 0.27
CA PHE A 8 -6.95 0.70 -0.19
C PHE A 8 -5.55 1.23 -0.37
N TYR A 9 -5.24 1.81 -1.52
CA TYR A 9 -3.94 2.35 -1.81
C TYR A 9 -4.03 3.76 -2.38
N ASP A 10 -3.08 4.57 -1.97
CA ASP A 10 -2.83 5.90 -2.51
C ASP A 10 -1.44 5.93 -3.14
N VAL A 11 -1.23 6.71 -4.20
CA VAL A 11 0.10 6.91 -4.78
C VAL A 11 0.67 8.23 -4.27
N GLY A 12 1.77 8.13 -3.52
CA GLY A 12 2.55 9.26 -3.02
C GLY A 12 3.78 9.56 -3.88
N ASN A 13 4.20 10.82 -3.87
CA ASN A 13 5.45 11.26 -4.49
C ASN A 13 6.69 10.87 -3.64
N GLU A 14 7.86 11.36 -4.03
CA GLU A 14 9.13 11.16 -3.30
C GLU A 14 9.15 11.72 -1.86
N ASN A 15 8.22 12.62 -1.52
CA ASN A 15 8.02 13.15 -0.17
C ASN A 15 6.92 12.40 0.59
N GLY A 16 6.28 11.39 -0.03
CA GLY A 16 5.15 10.67 0.55
C GLY A 16 3.85 11.46 0.53
N GLU A 17 3.80 12.55 -0.21
CA GLU A 17 2.60 13.35 -0.38
C GLU A 17 1.70 12.67 -1.42
N VAL A 18 0.50 12.31 -0.98
CA VAL A 18 -0.53 11.71 -1.84
C VAL A 18 -1.16 12.81 -2.68
N VAL A 19 -1.06 12.68 -4.00
CA VAL A 19 -1.74 13.56 -4.94
C VAL A 19 -3.21 13.14 -5.05
N ASP A 20 -4.15 14.07 -4.90
CA ASP A 20 -5.60 13.79 -4.87
C ASP A 20 -6.11 13.03 -6.10
N ALA A 21 -5.42 13.12 -7.25
CA ALA A 21 -5.77 12.36 -8.45
C ALA A 21 -5.71 10.83 -8.27
N ASN A 22 -4.90 10.34 -7.33
CA ASN A 22 -4.70 8.91 -7.07
C ASN A 22 -5.23 8.50 -5.68
N LYS A 23 -6.13 9.29 -5.08
CA LYS A 23 -6.73 8.96 -3.78
C LYS A 23 -7.81 7.90 -3.88
N GLY A 24 -7.77 6.92 -2.97
CA GLY A 24 -8.88 6.03 -2.70
C GLY A 24 -9.05 4.89 -3.71
N ALA A 25 -7.99 4.52 -4.44
CA ALA A 25 -8.01 3.30 -5.24
C ALA A 25 -8.03 2.07 -4.32
N PHE A 26 -8.68 0.99 -4.74
CA PHE A 26 -8.74 -0.23 -3.94
C PHE A 26 -8.84 -1.48 -4.80
N PHE A 27 -8.37 -2.59 -4.25
CA PHE A 27 -8.53 -3.92 -4.84
C PHE A 27 -8.63 -4.98 -3.75
N THR A 28 -9.17 -6.14 -4.12
CA THR A 28 -9.22 -7.31 -3.25
C THR A 28 -7.91 -8.08 -3.36
N PHE A 29 -7.25 -8.32 -2.23
CA PHE A 29 -6.00 -9.04 -2.14
C PHE A 29 -6.18 -10.33 -1.32
N LYS A 30 -5.70 -11.46 -1.88
CA LYS A 30 -5.78 -12.80 -1.25
C LYS A 30 -4.44 -13.26 -0.63
N GLY A 31 -3.35 -12.52 -0.86
CA GLY A 31 -2.03 -12.88 -0.35
C GLY A 31 -1.82 -12.49 1.12
N ASN A 32 -0.72 -13.00 1.68
CA ASN A 32 -0.39 -12.84 3.10
C ASN A 32 0.92 -12.07 3.32
N CYS A 33 1.70 -11.90 2.25
CA CYS A 33 3.04 -11.34 2.30
C CYS A 33 3.09 -9.98 1.62
N VAL A 34 3.95 -9.10 2.13
CA VAL A 34 4.13 -7.76 1.54
C VAL A 34 4.80 -7.84 0.17
N LYS A 35 5.59 -8.89 -0.11
CA LYS A 35 6.16 -9.12 -1.44
C LYS A 35 5.08 -9.26 -2.50
N GLU A 36 4.12 -10.16 -2.28
CA GLU A 36 2.99 -10.37 -3.20
C GLU A 36 2.13 -9.11 -3.34
N LEU A 37 1.93 -8.38 -2.22
CA LEU A 37 1.21 -7.11 -2.24
C LEU A 37 1.94 -6.07 -3.09
N LYS A 38 3.26 -5.98 -2.94
CA LYS A 38 4.13 -5.07 -3.69
C LYS A 38 4.08 -5.40 -5.18
N ASP A 39 4.18 -6.67 -5.57
CA ASP A 39 4.08 -7.10 -6.96
C ASP A 39 2.72 -6.71 -7.56
N LYS A 40 1.62 -6.92 -6.83
CA LYS A 40 0.28 -6.53 -7.29
C LYS A 40 0.13 -5.01 -7.43
N LEU A 41 0.68 -4.23 -6.51
CA LEU A 41 0.65 -2.76 -6.57
C LEU A 41 1.47 -2.22 -7.75
N MET A 42 2.60 -2.86 -8.11
CA MET A 42 3.34 -2.50 -9.32
C MET A 42 2.51 -2.74 -10.60
N GLU A 43 1.78 -3.84 -10.67
CA GLU A 43 0.89 -4.14 -11.79
C GLU A 43 -0.26 -3.12 -11.91
N GLU A 44 -0.90 -2.77 -10.78
CA GLU A 44 -2.03 -1.84 -10.76
C GLU A 44 -1.60 -0.38 -11.05
N THR A 45 -0.45 0.04 -10.52
CA THR A 45 0.04 1.42 -10.68
C THR A 45 0.92 1.63 -11.91
N GLY A 46 1.43 0.56 -12.51
CA GLY A 46 2.44 0.61 -13.58
C GLY A 46 3.81 1.10 -13.12
N LEU A 47 4.02 1.26 -11.81
CA LEU A 47 5.29 1.73 -11.24
C LEU A 47 6.27 0.58 -11.05
N VAL A 48 7.55 0.84 -11.33
CA VAL A 48 8.66 -0.08 -11.05
C VAL A 48 9.40 0.36 -9.80
N ASP A 49 9.80 -0.63 -9.00
CA ASP A 49 10.55 -0.44 -7.76
C ASP A 49 9.90 0.52 -6.76
N ILE A 50 8.74 0.12 -6.25
CA ILE A 50 7.99 0.88 -5.23
C ILE A 50 8.32 0.44 -3.81
N ARG A 51 8.05 1.32 -2.84
CA ARG A 51 7.87 0.97 -1.43
C ARG A 51 6.40 1.06 -1.07
N VAL A 52 5.96 0.11 -0.25
CA VAL A 52 4.60 0.10 0.30
C VAL A 52 4.70 0.54 1.75
N CYS A 53 4.03 1.63 2.09
CA CYS A 53 4.00 2.20 3.43
C CYS A 53 2.57 2.19 3.99
N CYS A 54 2.40 2.14 5.30
CA CYS A 54 1.13 2.43 5.97
C CYS A 54 1.18 3.85 6.52
N ARG A 55 0.05 4.56 6.46
CA ARG A 55 -0.09 5.86 7.10
C ARG A 55 -0.57 5.68 8.54
N ASN A 56 0.17 6.22 9.50
CA ASN A 56 -0.28 6.23 10.88
C ASN A 56 -1.41 7.27 11.05
N PRO A 57 -2.61 6.87 11.53
CA PRO A 57 -3.72 7.81 11.71
C PRO A 57 -3.42 8.91 12.74
N PHE A 58 -2.50 8.68 13.67
CA PHE A 58 -2.21 9.63 14.74
C PHE A 58 -1.27 10.77 14.32
N ASN A 59 -0.23 10.45 13.52
CA ASN A 59 0.83 11.41 13.19
C ASN A 59 0.95 11.69 11.69
N ALA A 60 0.09 11.10 10.85
CA ALA A 60 0.16 11.15 9.38
C ALA A 60 1.47 10.65 8.74
N ASN A 61 2.45 10.23 9.54
CA ASN A 61 3.72 9.66 9.10
C ASN A 61 3.50 8.34 8.34
N LEU A 62 4.33 8.13 7.33
CA LEU A 62 4.41 6.89 6.58
C LEU A 62 5.43 5.94 7.21
N TYR A 63 5.03 4.69 7.38
CA TYR A 63 5.88 3.63 7.90
C TYR A 63 5.94 2.49 6.89
N PRO A 64 7.13 2.02 6.49
CA PRO A 64 7.24 0.92 5.53
C PRO A 64 6.60 -0.35 6.11
N LEU A 65 5.85 -1.05 5.27
CA LEU A 65 5.21 -2.31 5.64
C LEU A 65 6.27 -3.40 5.83
N LEU A 66 6.23 -4.06 6.99
CA LEU A 66 7.10 -5.19 7.33
C LEU A 66 6.73 -6.44 6.53
N SER A 67 7.61 -7.45 6.46
CA SER A 67 7.47 -8.62 5.59
C SER A 67 6.11 -9.34 5.62
N HIS A 68 5.39 -9.29 6.74
CA HIS A 68 4.12 -10.00 6.94
C HIS A 68 2.94 -9.04 7.13
N LEU A 69 1.84 -9.33 6.43
CA LEU A 69 0.57 -8.62 6.63
C LEU A 69 -0.16 -9.13 7.89
N PRO A 70 -1.03 -8.31 8.50
CA PRO A 70 -1.85 -8.73 9.63
C PRO A 70 -2.66 -10.00 9.30
N PRO A 71 -2.73 -10.99 10.20
CA PRO A 71 -3.33 -12.30 9.92
C PRO A 71 -4.85 -12.30 9.76
N ASN A 72 -5.55 -11.26 10.20
CA ASN A 72 -7.02 -11.25 10.30
C ASN A 72 -7.76 -10.90 9.00
N ASN A 73 -7.07 -10.82 7.85
CA ASN A 73 -7.64 -10.31 6.60
C ASN A 73 -8.42 -8.99 6.78
N THR A 74 -7.92 -8.16 7.70
CA THR A 74 -8.44 -6.83 7.95
C THR A 74 -8.12 -5.95 6.75
N ASP A 75 -9.07 -5.11 6.39
CA ASP A 75 -8.90 -4.14 5.31
C ASP A 75 -7.82 -3.13 5.72
N MET A 76 -6.98 -2.69 4.78
CA MET A 76 -5.81 -1.86 5.09
C MET A 76 -5.69 -0.70 4.13
N HIS A 77 -5.23 0.44 4.65
CA HIS A 77 -4.83 1.59 3.83
C HIS A 77 -3.30 1.64 3.74
N VAL A 78 -2.80 1.64 2.51
CA VAL A 78 -1.38 1.74 2.19
C VAL A 78 -1.11 2.92 1.27
N VAL A 79 0.12 3.38 1.27
CA VAL A 79 0.62 4.42 0.38
C VAL A 79 1.79 3.82 -0.40
N VAL A 80 1.67 3.85 -1.72
CA VAL A 80 2.69 3.46 -2.67
C VAL A 80 3.57 4.67 -2.93
N VAL A 81 4.85 4.54 -2.65
CA VAL A 81 5.83 5.61 -2.91
C VAL A 81 6.98 5.05 -3.76
N PRO A 82 7.64 5.87 -4.59
CA PRO A 82 8.81 5.42 -5.34
C PRO A 82 9.94 5.00 -4.39
N SER A 83 10.88 4.16 -4.84
CA SER A 83 12.03 3.75 -4.02
C SER A 83 12.95 4.89 -3.59
N SER A 84 12.87 6.03 -4.29
CA SER A 84 13.53 7.29 -3.91
C SER A 84 12.95 7.96 -2.66
N PHE A 85 11.79 7.50 -2.16
CA PHE A 85 11.18 7.98 -0.93
C PHE A 85 12.11 7.79 0.28
N LYS A 86 12.41 8.92 0.93
CA LYS A 86 13.47 9.07 1.94
C LYS A 86 12.99 8.83 3.36
#